data_AF-A0A957C7K7-F1
#
_entry.id   AF-A0A957C7K7-F1
#
_cell.length_a   1.000
_cell.length_b   1.000
_cell.length_c   1.000
_cell.angle_alpha   90.00
_cell.angle_beta   90.00
_cell.angle_gamma   90.00
#
_symmetry.space_group_name_H-M   'P 1'
#
loop_
_entity.id
_entity.type
_entity.pdbx_description
1 polymer ?
#
loop_
_entity_poly.entity_id
_entity_poly.type
_entity_poly.pdbx_seq_one_letter_code
_entity_poly.pdbx_strand_id
1 'polypeptide(L)' 'MTKNVHHPRGTTAAEDSITGLVGQLRIDTERRELRLHDGATPGGVVIPNNTTVGEVVGTAIAGAGV' A
#
# COMPACT_ATOMS: atom_id res chain seq x y z
N MET A 1 -17.81 -4.64 -24.97
CA MET A 1 -16.33 -4.58 -24.89
C MET A 1 -15.95 -4.25 -23.45
N THR A 2 -15.48 -5.23 -22.68
CA THR A 2 -15.05 -4.97 -21.29
C THR A 2 -13.61 -4.47 -21.31
N LYS A 3 -13.33 -3.34 -20.64
CA LYS A 3 -11.97 -2.82 -20.51
C LYS A 3 -11.40 -3.23 -19.15
N ASN A 4 -10.28 -3.92 -19.18
CA ASN A 4 -9.54 -4.33 -17.99
C ASN A 4 -8.43 -3.30 -17.74
N VAL A 5 -8.46 -2.66 -16.57
CA VAL A 5 -7.41 -1.71 -16.15
C VAL A 5 -6.41 -2.46 -15.28
N HIS A 6 -5.14 -2.49 -15.72
CA HIS A 6 -4.05 -3.06 -14.96
C HIS A 6 -3.15 -1.94 -14.44
N HIS A 7 -3.08 -1.82 -13.12
CA HIS A 7 -2.12 -0.93 -12.46
C HIS A 7 -0.72 -1.57 -12.43
N PRO A 8 0.35 -0.75 -12.47
CA PRO A 8 1.71 -1.21 -12.22
C PRO A 8 1.81 -1.92 -10.86
N ARG A 9 2.64 -2.96 -10.78
CA ARG A 9 2.72 -3.83 -9.60
C ARG A 9 4.13 -4.37 -9.37
N GLY A 10 4.46 -4.68 -8.13
CA GLY A 10 5.78 -5.16 -7.73
C GLY A 10 5.79 -5.75 -6.31
N THR A 11 6.95 -6.26 -5.90
CA THR A 11 7.22 -6.69 -4.51
C THR A 11 7.31 -5.49 -3.57
N THR A 12 7.15 -5.70 -2.27
CA THR A 12 7.27 -4.61 -1.28
C THR A 12 8.61 -3.90 -1.39
N ALA A 13 9.70 -4.66 -1.47
CA ALA A 13 11.04 -4.09 -1.59
C ALA A 13 11.26 -3.27 -2.87
N ALA A 14 10.67 -3.72 -3.99
CA ALA A 14 10.75 -2.98 -5.25
C ALA A 14 9.93 -1.68 -5.18
N GLU A 15 8.70 -1.77 -4.66
CA GLU A 15 7.79 -0.61 -4.56
C GLU A 15 8.33 0.45 -3.59
N ASP A 16 8.96 0.06 -2.47
CA ASP A 16 9.59 0.99 -1.50
C ASP A 16 10.69 1.86 -2.12
N SER A 17 11.31 1.42 -3.22
CA SER A 17 12.37 2.17 -3.92
C SER A 17 11.85 3.02 -5.07
N ILE A 18 10.57 2.90 -5.44
CA ILE A 18 10.00 3.58 -6.60
C ILE A 18 9.42 4.95 -6.20
N THR A 19 9.85 6.00 -6.88
CA THR A 19 9.17 7.30 -6.88
C THR A 19 8.25 7.38 -8.10
N GLY A 20 6.96 7.11 -7.89
CA GLY A 20 5.94 7.25 -8.92
C GLY A 20 5.54 8.71 -9.19
N LEU A 21 4.81 8.93 -10.28
CA LEU A 21 4.23 10.25 -10.60
C LEU A 21 3.17 10.64 -9.56
N VAL A 22 2.87 11.95 -9.46
CA VAL A 22 1.78 12.46 -8.63
C VAL A 22 0.47 11.76 -9.00
N GLY A 23 -0.19 11.15 -8.02
CA GLY A 23 -1.47 10.46 -8.22
C GLY A 23 -1.34 9.07 -8.86
N GLN A 24 -0.12 8.57 -9.09
CA GLN A 24 0.07 7.21 -9.60
C GLN A 24 -0.29 6.19 -8.51
N LEU A 25 -1.17 5.26 -8.87
CA LEU A 25 -1.50 4.11 -8.04
C LEU A 25 -0.70 2.89 -8.48
N ARG A 26 -0.01 2.25 -7.53
CA ARG A 26 0.70 0.98 -7.73
C ARG A 26 0.21 -0.07 -6.75
N ILE A 27 0.41 -1.34 -7.08
CA ILE A 27 -0.03 -2.48 -6.27
C ILE A 27 1.20 -3.21 -5.71
N ASP A 28 1.26 -3.31 -4.39
CA ASP A 28 2.20 -4.18 -3.68
C ASP A 28 1.65 -5.62 -3.69
N THR A 29 2.31 -6.53 -4.40
CA THR A 29 1.82 -7.90 -4.56
C THR A 29 2.11 -8.81 -3.38
N GLU A 30 3.06 -8.44 -2.51
CA GLU A 30 3.42 -9.24 -1.34
C GLU A 30 2.46 -8.95 -0.19
N ARG A 31 2.27 -7.67 0.12
CA ARG A 31 1.36 -7.23 1.18
C ARG A 31 -0.08 -7.09 0.71
N ARG A 32 -0.31 -7.13 -0.60
CA ARG A 32 -1.63 -6.92 -1.23
C ARG A 32 -2.22 -5.56 -0.86
N GLU A 33 -1.36 -4.55 -0.84
CA GLU A 33 -1.69 -3.18 -0.46
C GLU A 33 -1.59 -2.25 -1.67
N LEU A 34 -2.29 -1.12 -1.61
CA LEU A 34 -2.22 -0.10 -2.65
C LEU A 34 -1.22 0.97 -2.23
N ARG A 35 -0.48 1.54 -3.19
CA ARG A 35 0.49 2.60 -2.96
C ARG A 35 0.17 3.82 -3.82
N LEU A 36 0.04 4.97 -3.18
CA LEU A 36 -0.20 6.24 -3.84
C LEU A 36 1.10 7.05 -3.85
N HIS A 37 1.55 7.43 -5.03
CA HIS A 37 2.75 8.25 -5.19
C HIS A 37 2.40 9.74 -5.34
N ASP A 38 3.29 10.57 -4.81
CA ASP A 38 3.20 12.03 -4.76
C ASP A 38 4.24 12.74 -5.65
N GLY A 39 5.01 11.99 -6.45
CA GLY A 39 6.06 12.54 -7.31
C GLY A 39 7.40 12.80 -6.64
N ALA A 40 7.51 12.65 -5.31
CA ALA A 40 8.72 13.01 -4.56
C ALA A 40 9.20 11.91 -3.61
N THR A 41 8.27 11.20 -2.98
CA THR A 41 8.56 10.23 -1.93
C THR A 41 8.74 8.82 -2.53
N PRO A 42 9.93 8.19 -2.39
CA PRO A 42 10.12 6.78 -2.72
C PRO A 42 9.17 5.91 -1.88
N GLY A 43 8.52 4.93 -2.50
CA GLY A 43 7.53 4.08 -1.83
C GLY A 43 6.14 4.69 -1.68
N GLY A 44 6.03 6.02 -1.75
CA GLY A 44 4.77 6.75 -1.63
C GLY A 44 4.07 6.50 -0.29
N VAL A 45 2.76 6.68 -0.30
CA VAL A 45 1.87 6.39 0.84
C VAL A 45 1.23 5.02 0.66
N VAL A 46 1.36 4.17 1.67
CA VAL A 46 0.71 2.85 1.71
C VAL A 46 -0.73 3.00 2.19
N ILE A 47 -1.67 2.51 1.39
CA ILE A 47 -3.08 2.34 1.76
C ILE A 47 -3.23 0.88 2.24
N PRO A 48 -3.39 0.67 3.56
CA PRO A 48 -3.35 -0.66 4.14
C PRO A 48 -4.58 -1.49 3.77
N ASN A 49 -4.41 -2.81 3.76
CA ASN A 49 -5.51 -3.74 3.59
C ASN A 49 -6.27 -3.94 4.92
N ASN A 50 -7.45 -4.56 4.87
CA ASN A 50 -8.27 -4.77 6.07
C ASN A 50 -7.61 -5.63 7.16
N THR A 51 -6.69 -6.52 6.78
CA THR A 51 -6.00 -7.43 7.69
C THR A 51 -4.95 -6.66 8.48
N THR A 52 -4.12 -5.87 7.79
CA THR A 52 -3.15 -4.95 8.40
C THR A 52 -3.85 -3.96 9.33
N VAL A 53 -4.99 -3.40 8.93
CA VAL A 53 -5.78 -2.49 9.80
C VAL A 53 -6.29 -3.23 11.03
N GLY A 54 -6.80 -4.46 10.89
CA GLY A 54 -7.25 -5.28 12.01
C GLY A 54 -6.14 -5.60 13.02
N GLU A 55 -4.92 -5.87 12.55
CA GLU A 55 -3.75 -6.10 13.39
C GLU A 55 -3.33 -4.85 14.18
N VAL A 56 -3.35 -3.67 13.54
CA VAL A 56 -3.05 -2.40 14.20
C VAL A 56 -4.09 -2.10 15.28
N VAL A 57 -5.39 -2.28 14.98
CA VAL A 57 -6.46 -2.08 15.96
C VAL A 57 -6.35 -3.09 17.11
N GLY A 58 -6.09 -4.37 16.79
CA GLY A 58 -5.87 -5.43 17.78
C GLY A 58 -4.69 -5.14 18.71
N THR A 59 -3.60 -4.61 18.17
CA THR A 59 -2.43 -4.19 18.96
C THR A 59 -2.72 -2.93 19.79
N ALA A 60 -3.48 -1.97 19.24
CA ALA A 60 -3.86 -0.76 19.96
C ALA A 60 -4.78 -1.07 21.16
N ILE A 61 -5.72 -2.01 21.02
CA ILE A 61 -6.56 -2.47 22.15
C ILE A 61 -5.79 -3.38 23.12
N ALA A 62 -4.85 -4.20 22.64
CA ALA A 62 -4.05 -5.08 23.51
C ALA A 62 -2.99 -4.31 24.31
N GLY A 63 -2.45 -3.22 23.75
CA GLY A 63 -1.54 -2.29 24.44
C GLY A 63 -2.26 -1.32 25.39
N ALA A 64 -3.55 -1.06 25.15
CA ALA A 64 -4.43 -0.37 26.09
C ALA A 64 -4.98 -1.39 27.09
N GLY A 65 -4.13 -1.85 28.01
CA GLY A 65 -4.42 -2.93 28.95
C GLY A 65 -5.86 -2.95 29.50
N VAL A 66 -6.56 -4.03 29.17
CA VAL A 66 -7.64 -4.62 29.99
C VAL A 66 -7.05 -5.82 30.71
#